data_AF-A0A4W3GA42-F1
#
_entry.id   AF-A0A4W3GA42-F1
#
_cell.length_a   1.000
_cell.length_b   1.000
_cell.length_c   1.000
_cell.angle_alpha   90.00
_cell.angle_beta   90.00
_cell.angle_gamma   90.00
#
_symmetry.space_group_name_H-M   'P 1'
#
loop_
_entity.id
_entity.type
_entity.pdbx_description
1 polymer ?
#
loop_
_entity_poly.entity_id
_entity_poly.type
_entity_poly.pdbx_seq_one_letter_code
_entity_poly.pdbx_strand_id
1 'polypeptide(L)'
;METIAHITVFKGVHIILSGFESTRNIRITQDKNVKKSVIHTYKLESRGQHNPPVNVTFTIPLNIQAQLTFTLTQPIFSDSSKGLDCSNEQNKGLTSDNLTVTCVVHSLEKNKPVIFTIIGDVHLTESHQRSLNKSVMWSRGDISFNQNQYIELSNPLSHSVEIFTEVEIFEKYDLLPVIIGSSVGGLLLLLIVVAGMYKVCSALAATTSSQKQTRCLQ
;
A
#
# COMPACT_ATOMS: atom_id res chain seq x y z
N MET A 1 -36.64 -42.73 39.67
CA MET A 1 -35.96 -41.47 39.32
C MET A 1 -35.63 -41.55 37.84
N GLU A 2 -36.42 -40.88 37.00
CA GLU A 2 -36.13 -40.81 35.57
C GLU A 2 -35.00 -39.80 35.35
N THR A 3 -33.86 -40.29 34.88
CA THR A 3 -32.73 -39.43 34.53
C THR A 3 -33.00 -38.88 33.14
N ILE A 4 -33.49 -37.65 33.06
CA ILE A 4 -33.65 -36.93 31.79
C ILE A 4 -32.25 -36.59 31.27
N ALA A 5 -31.80 -37.27 30.22
CA ALA A 5 -30.56 -36.93 29.53
C ALA A 5 -30.80 -35.68 28.67
N HIS A 6 -30.19 -34.57 29.06
CA HIS A 6 -30.22 -33.33 28.28
C HIS A 6 -29.15 -33.38 27.19
N ILE A 7 -29.56 -33.59 25.94
CA ILE A 7 -28.67 -33.63 24.78
C ILE A 7 -28.66 -32.26 24.11
N THR A 8 -27.50 -31.60 24.09
CA THR A 8 -27.30 -30.34 23.37
C THR A 8 -27.08 -30.63 21.89
N VAL A 9 -27.91 -30.04 21.02
CA VAL A 9 -27.83 -30.19 19.56
C VAL A 9 -27.25 -28.92 18.94
N PHE A 10 -26.12 -29.06 18.25
CA PHE A 10 -25.48 -27.98 17.51
C PHE A 10 -25.84 -28.02 16.03
N LYS A 11 -25.88 -26.85 15.38
CA LYS A 11 -26.10 -26.73 13.94
C LYS A 11 -24.78 -26.50 13.20
N GLY A 12 -24.48 -27.35 12.21
CA GLY A 12 -23.31 -27.18 11.37
C GLY A 12 -23.45 -26.00 10.40
N VAL A 13 -22.42 -25.16 10.35
CA VAL A 13 -22.33 -24.01 9.42
C VAL A 13 -21.05 -24.12 8.61
N HIS A 14 -21.03 -23.55 7.40
CA HIS A 14 -19.85 -23.57 6.54
C HIS A 14 -19.68 -22.21 5.90
N ILE A 15 -18.99 -21.33 6.63
CA ILE A 15 -18.77 -19.92 6.30
C ILE A 15 -17.29 -19.72 6.01
N ILE A 16 -17.00 -19.04 4.91
CA ILE A 16 -15.63 -18.80 4.44
C ILE A 16 -15.43 -17.30 4.24
N LEU A 17 -14.40 -16.75 4.90
CA LEU A 17 -13.83 -15.46 4.53
C LEU A 17 -12.63 -15.69 3.61
N SER A 18 -12.49 -14.88 2.56
CA SER A 18 -11.39 -14.96 1.59
C SER A 18 -11.00 -13.58 1.06
N GLY A 19 -9.74 -13.40 0.68
CA GLY A 19 -9.30 -12.20 -0.03
C GLY A 19 -9.73 -12.24 -1.50
N PHE A 20 -10.16 -11.11 -2.04
CA PHE A 20 -10.65 -10.97 -3.41
C PHE A 20 -10.03 -9.72 -4.04
N GLU A 21 -9.61 -9.79 -5.31
CA GLU A 21 -9.18 -8.67 -6.17
C GLU A 21 -8.53 -7.44 -5.49
N SER A 22 -7.60 -7.66 -4.56
CA SER A 22 -6.99 -6.59 -3.77
C SER A 22 -5.73 -6.03 -4.41
N THR A 23 -5.40 -4.78 -4.10
CA THR A 23 -4.12 -4.17 -4.46
C THR A 23 -2.97 -5.02 -3.90
N ARG A 24 -1.97 -5.33 -4.73
CA ARG A 24 -0.81 -6.13 -4.31
C ARG A 24 0.44 -5.29 -4.10
N ASN A 25 0.59 -4.27 -4.93
CA ASN A 25 1.79 -3.46 -4.97
C ASN A 25 1.44 -2.02 -5.36
N ILE A 26 2.00 -1.05 -4.63
CA ILE A 26 1.90 0.37 -4.93
C ILE A 26 3.27 1.01 -4.93
N ARG A 27 3.41 2.08 -5.72
CA ARG A 27 4.62 2.90 -5.78
C ARG A 27 4.30 4.32 -5.38
N ILE A 28 5.01 4.85 -4.39
CA ILE A 28 4.85 6.20 -3.87
C ILE A 28 6.14 6.99 -4.08
N THR A 29 6.01 8.25 -4.48
CA THR A 29 7.14 9.18 -4.57
C THR A 29 7.50 9.70 -3.16
N GLN A 30 8.72 10.18 -2.93
CA GLN A 30 9.11 10.83 -1.66
C GLN A 30 8.41 12.17 -1.35
N ASP A 31 7.45 12.59 -2.19
CA ASP A 31 6.67 13.81 -1.99
C ASP A 31 5.51 13.56 -1.01
N LYS A 32 5.45 14.37 0.05
CA LYS A 32 4.41 14.32 1.09
C LYS A 32 2.99 14.54 0.55
N ASN A 33 2.85 15.24 -0.58
CA ASN A 33 1.55 15.54 -1.17
C ASN A 33 0.98 14.40 -2.00
N VAL A 34 1.80 13.39 -2.33
CA VAL A 34 1.36 12.26 -3.16
C VAL A 34 0.72 11.21 -2.28
N LYS A 35 -0.59 11.05 -2.45
CA LYS A 35 -1.37 9.96 -1.88
C LYS A 35 -1.54 8.84 -2.89
N LYS A 36 -1.47 7.59 -2.44
CA LYS A 36 -1.78 6.41 -3.26
C LYS A 36 -2.88 5.60 -2.61
N SER A 37 -3.94 5.34 -3.38
CA SER A 37 -5.07 4.55 -2.91
C SER A 37 -4.71 3.06 -2.87
N VAL A 38 -5.11 2.41 -1.78
CA VAL A 38 -5.03 0.96 -1.56
C VAL A 38 -6.44 0.44 -1.36
N ILE A 39 -6.72 -0.68 -2.01
CA ILE A 39 -8.02 -1.35 -1.97
C ILE A 39 -7.78 -2.78 -1.46
N HIS A 40 -8.34 -3.10 -0.31
CA HIS A 40 -8.39 -4.46 0.21
C HIS A 40 -9.84 -4.95 0.19
N THR A 41 -10.09 -6.04 -0.51
CA THR A 41 -11.44 -6.58 -0.71
C THR A 41 -11.53 -7.99 -0.14
N TYR A 42 -12.55 -8.21 0.67
CA TYR A 42 -12.86 -9.47 1.32
C TYR A 42 -14.18 -10.02 0.80
N LYS A 43 -14.23 -11.33 0.61
CA LYS A 43 -15.41 -12.05 0.16
C LYS A 43 -15.83 -13.04 1.24
N LEU A 44 -17.03 -12.84 1.77
CA LEU A 44 -17.69 -13.71 2.73
C LEU A 44 -18.71 -14.60 2.01
N GLU A 45 -18.54 -15.91 2.09
CA GLU A 45 -19.42 -16.90 1.45
C GLU A 45 -20.00 -17.86 2.48
N SER A 46 -21.29 -18.18 2.37
CA SER A 46 -21.85 -19.37 3.00
C SER A 46 -22.13 -20.46 1.97
N ARG A 47 -21.64 -21.67 2.26
CA ARG A 47 -22.00 -22.90 1.53
C ARG A 47 -22.81 -23.89 2.37
N GLY A 48 -23.02 -23.55 3.65
CA GLY A 48 -23.78 -24.37 4.60
C GLY A 48 -25.28 -24.42 4.27
N GLN A 49 -25.99 -25.29 4.97
CA GLN A 49 -27.47 -25.31 4.95
C GLN A 49 -28.05 -24.32 5.97
N HIS A 50 -27.30 -24.00 7.03
CA HIS A 50 -27.65 -23.03 8.05
C HIS A 50 -26.75 -21.79 7.96
N ASN A 51 -27.37 -20.61 8.03
CA ASN A 51 -26.70 -19.33 7.88
C ASN A 51 -27.04 -18.42 9.07
N PRO A 52 -26.27 -18.49 10.18
CA PRO A 52 -26.48 -17.61 11.32
C PRO A 52 -26.05 -16.18 10.99
N PRO A 53 -26.41 -15.21 11.85
CA PRO A 53 -25.74 -13.92 11.87
C PRO A 53 -24.23 -14.10 12.11
N VAL A 54 -23.41 -13.40 11.33
CA VAL A 54 -21.95 -13.47 11.40
C VAL A 54 -21.40 -12.08 11.70
N ASN A 55 -20.49 -12.01 12.67
CA ASN A 55 -19.72 -10.81 12.95
C ASN A 55 -18.42 -10.89 12.18
N VAL A 56 -18.15 -9.87 11.36
CA VAL A 56 -16.92 -9.73 10.60
C VAL A 56 -16.16 -8.54 11.15
N THR A 57 -14.93 -8.76 11.62
CA THR A 57 -14.09 -7.72 12.21
C THR A 57 -12.87 -7.50 11.34
N PHE A 58 -12.66 -6.25 10.91
CA PHE A 58 -11.50 -5.83 10.14
C PHE A 58 -10.53 -5.06 11.02
N THR A 59 -9.27 -5.46 11.04
CA THR A 59 -8.17 -4.77 11.70
C THR A 59 -7.24 -4.18 10.64
N ILE A 60 -7.06 -2.86 10.68
CA ILE A 60 -6.25 -2.10 9.71
C ILE A 60 -5.21 -1.26 10.46
N PRO A 61 -3.91 -1.35 10.12
CA PRO A 61 -2.90 -0.47 10.70
C PRO A 61 -3.07 0.95 10.14
N LEU A 62 -3.15 1.93 11.04
CA LEU A 62 -3.08 3.35 10.72
C LEU A 62 -1.62 3.77 10.49
N ASN A 63 -0.68 3.18 11.22
CA ASN A 63 0.76 3.40 11.03
C ASN A 63 1.40 2.13 10.45
N ILE A 64 1.86 2.22 9.19
CA ILE A 64 2.48 1.08 8.49
C ILE A 64 3.95 0.97 8.90
N GLN A 65 4.63 2.11 9.00
CA GLN A 65 5.98 2.24 9.54
C GLN A 65 6.14 3.66 10.11
N ALA A 66 7.28 3.97 10.72
CA ALA A 66 7.56 5.28 11.32
C ALA A 66 7.27 6.51 10.42
N GLN A 67 7.23 6.33 9.10
CA GLN A 67 7.06 7.39 8.10
C GLN A 67 5.91 7.17 7.10
N LEU A 68 5.16 6.06 7.20
CA LEU A 68 4.02 5.76 6.32
C LEU A 68 2.75 5.60 7.16
N THR A 69 1.74 6.39 6.81
CA THR A 69 0.44 6.35 7.47
C THR A 69 -0.64 6.01 6.45
N PHE A 70 -1.60 5.22 6.89
CA PHE A 70 -2.81 4.87 6.17
C PHE A 70 -3.97 5.69 6.69
N THR A 71 -4.79 6.22 5.79
CA THR A 71 -6.01 6.94 6.14
C THR A 71 -7.17 6.36 5.37
N LEU A 72 -8.23 6.00 6.09
CA LEU A 72 -9.44 5.48 5.49
C LEU A 72 -10.15 6.61 4.72
N THR A 73 -10.39 6.42 3.43
CA THR A 73 -11.01 7.44 2.56
C THR A 73 -12.53 7.25 2.50
N GLN A 74 -13.00 6.02 2.67
CA GLN A 74 -14.42 5.67 2.66
C GLN A 74 -14.74 4.67 3.78
N PRO A 75 -15.95 4.71 4.37
CA PRO A 75 -16.38 3.64 5.26
C PRO A 75 -16.33 2.29 4.53
N ILE A 76 -16.12 1.20 5.26
CA ILE A 76 -16.06 -0.15 4.65
C ILE A 76 -17.37 -0.38 3.91
N PHE A 77 -17.28 -0.49 2.58
CA PHE A 77 -18.43 -0.66 1.71
C PHE A 77 -18.77 -2.14 1.59
N SER A 78 -20.06 -2.46 1.57
CA SER A 78 -20.54 -3.78 1.16
C SER A 78 -21.59 -3.69 0.07
N ASP A 79 -21.56 -4.64 -0.86
CA ASP A 79 -22.52 -4.78 -1.94
C ASP A 79 -23.88 -5.33 -1.48
N SER A 80 -23.95 -5.91 -0.27
CA SER A 80 -25.19 -6.39 0.31
C SER A 80 -25.95 -5.28 1.05
N SER A 81 -27.03 -4.79 0.43
CA SER A 81 -27.88 -3.71 0.93
C SER A 81 -28.91 -4.12 2.01
N LYS A 82 -28.93 -5.38 2.44
CA LYS A 82 -29.94 -5.89 3.40
C LYS A 82 -29.29 -6.47 4.66
N GLY A 83 -29.60 -5.89 5.81
CA GLY A 83 -29.29 -6.46 7.12
C GLY A 83 -27.79 -6.46 7.47
N LEU A 84 -27.12 -5.34 7.20
CA LEU A 84 -25.74 -5.09 7.60
C LEU A 84 -25.69 -3.91 8.58
N ASP A 85 -25.08 -4.13 9.74
CA ASP A 85 -24.79 -3.05 10.70
C ASP A 85 -23.29 -3.00 10.95
N CYS A 86 -22.64 -1.92 10.52
CA CYS A 86 -21.20 -1.72 10.68
C CYS A 86 -20.94 -0.62 11.70
N SER A 87 -20.34 -1.01 12.82
CA SER A 87 -19.87 -0.08 13.83
C SER A 87 -18.36 0.10 13.71
N ASN A 88 -17.94 1.37 13.66
CA ASN A 88 -16.53 1.72 13.66
C ASN A 88 -16.15 2.10 15.09
N GLU A 89 -15.41 1.25 15.78
CA GLU A 89 -14.77 1.63 17.04
C GLU A 89 -13.42 2.26 16.72
N GLN A 90 -13.45 3.55 16.34
CA GLN A 90 -12.25 4.36 16.46
C GLN A 90 -12.06 4.56 17.96
N ASN A 91 -11.13 3.83 18.59
CA ASN A 91 -10.79 4.04 20.00
C ASN A 91 -10.45 5.52 20.21
N LYS A 92 -11.45 6.26 20.71
CA LYS A 92 -11.40 7.70 20.99
C LYS A 92 -10.66 7.89 22.30
N GLY A 93 -9.36 7.62 22.27
CA GLY A 93 -8.49 7.61 23.43
C GLY A 93 -7.17 6.94 23.08
N LEU A 94 -6.18 7.78 22.75
CA LEU A 94 -4.75 7.57 22.95
C LEU A 94 -4.24 6.11 22.86
N THR A 95 -3.42 5.81 21.83
CA THR A 95 -2.47 4.66 21.77
C THR A 95 -2.96 3.32 21.15
N SER A 96 -3.64 3.33 19.99
CA SER A 96 -3.71 2.12 19.15
C SER A 96 -3.27 2.46 17.72
N ASP A 97 -2.21 1.84 17.25
CA ASP A 97 -1.72 1.93 15.86
C ASP A 97 -2.70 1.30 14.85
N ASN A 98 -3.77 0.63 15.31
CA ASN A 98 -4.72 -0.11 14.49
C ASN A 98 -6.16 0.41 14.67
N LEU A 99 -6.88 0.49 13.55
CA LEU A 99 -8.32 0.72 13.45
C LEU A 99 -9.05 -0.63 13.38
N THR A 100 -10.08 -0.79 14.21
CA THR A 100 -10.94 -1.97 14.21
C THR A 100 -12.35 -1.59 13.79
N VAL A 101 -12.89 -2.29 12.79
CA VAL A 101 -14.26 -2.11 12.30
C VAL A 101 -14.99 -3.43 12.39
N THR A 102 -16.16 -3.44 13.03
CA THR A 102 -16.98 -4.66 13.18
C THR A 102 -18.29 -4.49 12.45
N CYS A 103 -18.59 -5.43 11.57
CA CYS A 103 -19.82 -5.49 10.79
C CYS A 103 -20.60 -6.76 11.13
N VAL A 104 -21.88 -6.60 11.45
CA VAL A 104 -22.81 -7.70 11.72
C VAL A 104 -23.62 -7.98 10.46
N VAL A 105 -23.46 -9.17 9.90
CA VAL A 105 -24.25 -9.67 8.77
C VAL A 105 -25.39 -10.50 9.34
N HIS A 106 -26.62 -9.97 9.34
CA HIS A 106 -27.76 -10.64 9.97
C HIS A 106 -28.26 -11.87 9.19
N SER A 107 -28.10 -11.86 7.86
CA SER A 107 -28.55 -12.94 6.99
C SER A 107 -27.57 -13.13 5.86
N LEU A 108 -26.88 -14.27 5.86
CA LEU A 108 -25.98 -14.66 4.78
C LEU A 108 -26.73 -15.65 3.89
N GLU A 109 -26.94 -15.32 2.62
CA GLU A 109 -27.65 -16.23 1.71
C GLU A 109 -26.69 -17.26 1.11
N LYS A 110 -27.16 -18.49 0.92
CA LYS A 110 -26.34 -19.55 0.31
C LYS A 110 -25.99 -19.17 -1.13
N ASN A 111 -24.71 -19.32 -1.50
CA ASN A 111 -24.19 -18.98 -2.83
C ASN A 111 -24.36 -17.50 -3.25
N LYS A 112 -24.66 -16.60 -2.31
CA LYS A 112 -24.63 -15.16 -2.54
C LYS A 112 -23.54 -14.55 -1.66
N PRO A 113 -22.32 -14.36 -2.18
CA PRO A 113 -21.25 -13.78 -1.40
C PRO A 113 -21.60 -12.36 -0.99
N VAL A 114 -21.11 -11.96 0.18
CA VAL A 114 -21.08 -10.55 0.61
C VAL A 114 -19.65 -10.07 0.44
N ILE A 115 -19.48 -8.98 -0.29
CA ILE A 115 -18.18 -8.38 -0.56
C ILE A 115 -18.00 -7.19 0.38
N PHE A 116 -16.83 -7.08 0.99
CA PHE A 116 -16.42 -5.94 1.82
C PHE A 116 -15.21 -5.29 1.19
N THR A 117 -15.26 -3.97 1.01
CA THR A 117 -14.17 -3.20 0.38
C THR A 117 -13.66 -2.14 1.34
N ILE A 118 -12.37 -2.21 1.64
CA ILE A 118 -11.63 -1.23 2.43
C ILE A 118 -10.86 -0.35 1.45
N ILE A 119 -11.17 0.95 1.43
CA ILE A 119 -10.53 1.93 0.56
C ILE A 119 -9.87 2.99 1.43
N GLY A 120 -8.58 3.17 1.23
CA GLY A 120 -7.86 4.26 1.89
C GLY A 120 -6.61 4.67 1.15
N ASP A 121 -6.00 5.74 1.63
CA ASP A 121 -4.82 6.34 1.05
C ASP A 121 -3.61 6.12 1.94
N VAL A 122 -2.53 5.63 1.32
CA VAL A 122 -1.20 5.59 1.93
C VAL A 122 -0.47 6.86 1.53
N HIS A 123 0.15 7.50 2.52
CA HIS A 123 0.94 8.71 2.32
C HIS A 123 2.15 8.74 3.26
N LEU A 124 3.17 9.51 2.87
CA LEU A 124 4.36 9.73 3.70
C LEU A 124 4.09 10.89 4.67
N THR A 125 4.39 10.67 5.95
CA THR A 125 4.33 11.73 6.98
C THR A 125 5.58 12.60 6.95
N GLU A 126 6.73 12.01 6.62
CA GLU A 126 8.02 12.70 6.50
C GLU A 126 8.67 12.46 5.14
N SER A 127 9.34 13.48 4.61
CA SER A 127 10.02 13.42 3.32
C SER A 127 11.33 12.70 3.54
N HIS A 128 11.41 11.46 3.07
CA HIS A 128 12.58 10.62 3.25
C HIS A 128 13.61 10.86 2.15
N GLN A 129 14.90 10.93 2.49
CA GLN A 129 15.99 11.14 1.54
C GLN A 129 16.72 9.83 1.15
N ARG A 130 16.32 8.67 1.72
CA ARG A 130 16.90 7.35 1.37
C ARG A 130 15.96 6.60 0.43
N SER A 131 16.50 6.13 -0.69
CA SER A 131 15.80 5.36 -1.71
C SER A 131 15.72 3.87 -1.36
N LEU A 132 14.60 3.24 -1.75
CA LEU A 132 14.28 1.81 -1.62
C LEU A 132 14.06 1.27 -0.19
N ASN A 133 13.14 1.91 0.54
CA ASN A 133 12.46 1.22 1.63
C ASN A 133 11.26 0.46 1.05
N LYS A 134 11.29 -0.87 1.14
CA LYS A 134 10.13 -1.72 0.92
C LYS A 134 9.40 -1.88 2.24
N SER A 135 8.12 -1.59 2.23
CA SER A 135 7.25 -1.71 3.40
C SER A 135 6.03 -2.52 3.03
N VAL A 136 5.36 -3.11 4.01
CA VAL A 136 4.16 -3.91 3.77
C VAL A 136 3.03 -3.31 4.58
N MET A 137 2.00 -2.84 3.88
CA MET A 137 0.70 -2.58 4.49
C MET A 137 -0.04 -3.90 4.57
N TRP A 138 -0.68 -4.18 5.71
CA TRP A 138 -1.55 -5.34 5.86
C TRP A 138 -2.95 -4.91 6.28
N SER A 139 -3.92 -5.81 6.16
CA SER A 139 -5.17 -5.75 6.89
C SER A 139 -5.61 -7.17 7.20
N ARG A 140 -6.33 -7.35 8.31
CA ARG A 140 -6.85 -8.65 8.72
C ARG A 140 -8.37 -8.58 8.79
N GLY A 141 -9.04 -9.61 8.27
CA GLY A 141 -10.46 -9.85 8.48
C GLY A 141 -10.67 -11.13 9.28
N ASP A 142 -11.47 -11.05 10.33
CA ASP A 142 -11.81 -12.16 11.22
C ASP A 142 -13.32 -12.37 11.25
N ILE A 143 -13.78 -13.63 11.28
CA ILE A 143 -15.19 -13.96 11.46
C ILE A 143 -15.47 -14.61 12.81
N SER A 144 -16.62 -14.28 13.38
CA SER A 144 -17.13 -14.90 14.60
C SER A 144 -18.65 -15.05 14.57
N PHE A 145 -19.16 -16.06 15.28
CA PHE A 145 -20.59 -16.35 15.39
C PHE A 145 -20.87 -17.07 16.72
N ASN A 146 -22.14 -17.29 17.04
CA ASN A 146 -22.54 -17.89 18.31
C ASN A 146 -22.19 -19.39 18.39
N GLN A 147 -21.06 -19.70 19.03
CA GLN A 147 -20.55 -21.06 19.21
C GLN A 147 -21.39 -21.93 20.17
N ASN A 148 -22.33 -21.34 20.92
CA ASN A 148 -23.22 -22.11 21.80
C ASN A 148 -24.37 -22.77 21.01
N GLN A 149 -24.60 -22.35 19.76
CA GLN A 149 -25.69 -22.83 18.90
C GLN A 149 -25.18 -23.45 17.59
N TYR A 150 -24.01 -23.01 17.13
CA TYR A 150 -23.46 -23.38 15.83
C TYR A 150 -22.04 -23.93 15.97
N ILE A 151 -21.69 -24.87 15.10
CA ILE A 151 -20.34 -25.43 14.98
C ILE A 151 -19.83 -25.21 13.56
N GLU A 152 -18.58 -24.75 13.43
CA GLU A 152 -17.96 -24.60 12.11
C GLU A 152 -17.65 -25.97 11.51
N LEU A 153 -18.02 -26.14 10.24
CA LEU A 153 -17.65 -27.29 9.41
C LEU A 153 -16.54 -26.95 8.41
N SER A 154 -16.23 -25.66 8.21
CA SER A 154 -15.11 -25.21 7.39
C SER A 154 -13.76 -25.42 8.07
N ASN A 155 -12.69 -25.30 7.28
CA ASN A 155 -11.32 -25.36 7.76
C ASN A 155 -11.03 -24.18 8.73
N PRO A 156 -10.34 -24.36 9.86
CA PRO A 156 -9.96 -23.28 10.78
C PRO A 156 -9.23 -22.10 10.12
N LEU A 157 -8.52 -22.34 9.02
CA LEU A 157 -7.84 -21.30 8.23
C LEU A 157 -8.80 -20.34 7.49
N SER A 158 -10.10 -20.63 7.45
CA SER A 158 -11.12 -19.78 6.81
C SER A 158 -11.71 -18.72 7.75
N HIS A 159 -11.30 -18.72 9.03
CA HIS A 159 -11.78 -17.77 10.03
C HIS A 159 -11.06 -16.42 10.02
N SER A 160 -9.79 -16.40 9.62
CA SER A 160 -8.95 -15.21 9.64
C SER A 160 -8.18 -15.12 8.33
N VAL A 161 -8.28 -13.97 7.67
CA VAL A 161 -7.62 -13.72 6.38
C VAL A 161 -6.85 -12.43 6.47
N GLU A 162 -5.60 -12.47 6.03
CA GLU A 162 -4.75 -11.29 5.92
C GLU A 162 -4.49 -10.96 4.45
N ILE A 163 -4.56 -9.68 4.13
CA ILE A 163 -4.25 -9.13 2.81
C ILE A 163 -3.07 -8.19 2.95
N PHE A 164 -2.06 -8.36 2.10
CA PHE A 164 -0.82 -7.58 2.11
C PHE A 164 -0.69 -6.77 0.81
N THR A 165 -0.32 -5.50 0.96
CA THR A 165 0.09 -4.61 -0.12
C THR A 165 1.54 -4.20 0.09
N GLU A 166 2.39 -4.49 -0.88
CA GLU A 166 3.77 -4.00 -0.92
C GLU A 166 3.80 -2.51 -1.30
N VAL A 167 4.52 -1.72 -0.51
CA VAL A 167 4.69 -0.28 -0.71
C VAL A 167 6.15 -0.02 -1.05
N GLU A 168 6.39 0.43 -2.28
CA GLU A 168 7.72 0.83 -2.74
C GLU A 168 7.82 2.36 -2.79
N ILE A 169 8.78 2.92 -2.05
CA ILE A 169 9.08 4.35 -2.09
C ILE A 169 10.20 4.59 -3.12
N PHE A 170 9.92 5.41 -4.13
CA PHE A 170 10.90 5.78 -5.16
C PHE A 170 11.22 7.28 -5.15
N GLU A 171 12.46 7.57 -5.50
CA GLU A 171 13.00 8.93 -5.55
C GLU A 171 12.73 9.53 -6.94
N LYS A 172 12.25 10.76 -6.97
CA LYS A 172 12.12 11.53 -8.21
C LYS A 172 13.41 12.32 -8.39
N TYR A 173 14.29 11.83 -9.25
CA TYR A 173 15.56 12.51 -9.52
C TYR A 173 15.33 13.71 -10.44
N ASP A 174 15.55 14.93 -9.95
CA ASP A 174 15.55 16.12 -10.79
C ASP A 174 16.87 16.19 -11.57
N LEU A 175 16.81 15.76 -12.83
CA LEU A 175 17.95 15.78 -13.76
C LEU A 175 18.33 17.20 -14.22
N LEU A 176 17.48 18.20 -13.96
CA LEU A 176 17.67 19.60 -14.36
C LEU A 176 19.03 20.19 -13.92
N PRO A 177 19.40 20.18 -12.63
CA PRO A 177 20.70 20.69 -12.19
C PRO A 177 21.89 19.94 -12.79
N VAL A 178 21.75 18.62 -13.03
CA VAL A 178 22.81 17.83 -13.67
C VAL A 178 22.99 18.26 -15.13
N ILE A 179 21.90 18.42 -15.88
CA ILE A 179 21.92 18.86 -17.28
C ILE A 179 22.51 20.27 -17.41
N ILE A 180 22.09 21.19 -16.55
CA ILE A 180 22.58 22.58 -16.54
C ILE A 180 24.06 22.60 -16.14
N GLY A 181 24.44 21.83 -15.11
CA GLY A 181 25.81 21.71 -14.63
C GLY A 181 26.77 21.17 -15.69
N SER A 182 26.37 20.09 -16.39
CA SER A 182 27.18 19.52 -17.48
C SER A 182 27.35 20.49 -18.65
N SER A 183 26.31 21.25 -19.01
CA SER A 183 26.37 22.21 -20.11
C SER A 183 27.30 23.38 -19.82
N VAL A 184 27.16 23.99 -18.64
CA VAL A 184 28.01 25.12 -18.20
C VAL A 184 29.45 24.67 -17.99
N GLY A 185 29.65 23.51 -17.36
CA GLY A 185 30.98 22.95 -17.13
C GLY A 185 31.71 22.61 -18.44
N GLY A 186 31.00 22.02 -19.41
CA GLY A 186 31.55 21.72 -20.73
C GLY A 186 31.98 22.98 -21.49
N LEU A 187 31.16 24.04 -21.43
CA LEU A 187 31.48 25.31 -22.07
C LEU A 187 32.69 26.00 -21.43
N LEU A 188 32.78 25.95 -20.10
CA LEU A 188 33.90 26.52 -19.36
C LEU A 188 35.21 25.78 -19.67
N LEU A 189 35.17 24.44 -19.70
CA LEU A 189 36.32 23.62 -20.04
C LEU A 189 36.76 23.86 -21.49
N LEU A 190 35.82 24.00 -22.42
CA LEU A 190 36.10 24.34 -23.81
C LEU A 190 36.84 25.69 -23.91
N LEU A 191 36.38 26.72 -23.20
CA LEU A 191 37.04 28.04 -23.19
C LEU A 191 38.48 27.96 -22.67
N ILE A 192 38.73 27.17 -21.62
CA ILE A 192 40.07 26.97 -21.07
C ILE A 192 40.99 26.30 -22.10
N VAL A 193 40.50 25.27 -22.80
CA VAL A 193 41.26 24.57 -23.85
C VAL A 193 41.57 25.51 -25.00
N VAL A 194 40.58 26.29 -25.47
CA VAL A 194 40.77 27.27 -26.57
C VAL A 194 41.80 28.33 -26.18
N ALA A 195 41.70 28.89 -24.97
CA ALA A 195 42.66 29.88 -24.49
C ALA A 195 44.08 29.28 -24.35
N GLY A 196 44.18 28.03 -23.88
CA GLY A 196 45.43 27.28 -23.81
C GLY A 196 46.05 27.08 -25.20
N MET A 197 45.28 26.57 -26.16
CA MET A 197 45.74 26.39 -27.54
C MET A 197 46.15 27.71 -28.20
N TYR A 198 45.42 28.79 -27.96
CA TYR A 198 45.77 30.11 -28.49
C TYR A 198 47.09 30.61 -27.92
N LYS A 199 47.28 30.45 -26.59
CA LYS A 199 48.54 30.81 -25.92
C LYS A 199 49.71 29.98 -26.45
N VAL A 200 49.53 28.68 -26.67
CA VAL A 200 50.57 27.83 -27.28
C VAL A 200 50.85 28.20 -28.75
N CYS A 201 49.85 28.41 -29.61
CA CYS A 201 50.06 28.86 -31.01
C CYS A 201 50.79 30.22 -31.03
N SER A 202 50.45 31.17 -30.13
CA SER A 202 51.15 32.46 -30.04
C SER A 202 52.60 32.36 -29.55
N ALA A 203 52.91 31.46 -28.60
CA ALA A 203 54.28 31.25 -28.12
C ALA A 203 55.16 30.54 -29.15
N LEU A 204 54.58 29.64 -29.95
CA LEU A 204 55.26 28.98 -31.07
C LEU A 204 55.57 29.95 -32.22
N ALA A 205 54.66 30.91 -32.47
CA ALA A 205 54.89 31.98 -33.45
C ALA A 205 56.02 32.94 -33.01
N ALA A 206 56.19 33.18 -31.72
CA ALA A 206 57.28 34.01 -31.20
C ALA A 206 58.67 33.34 -31.27
N THR A 207 58.72 32.01 -31.40
CA THR A 207 59.98 31.24 -31.49
C THR A 207 60.38 30.88 -32.92
N THR A 208 59.50 31.08 -33.91
CA THR A 208 59.79 30.80 -35.33
C THR A 208 59.87 32.09 -36.16
N SER A 209 61.00 32.79 -36.02
CA SER A 209 61.51 33.63 -37.11
C SER A 209 61.83 32.70 -38.28
N SER A 210 61.05 32.79 -39.36
CA SER A 210 61.19 32.04 -40.63
C SER A 210 60.54 30.66 -40.73
N GLN A 211 59.20 30.59 -40.74
CA GLN A 211 58.43 30.07 -41.89
C GLN A 211 56.92 29.96 -41.58
N LYS A 212 56.15 30.63 -42.46
CA LYS A 212 54.77 30.32 -42.85
C LYS A 212 53.68 30.27 -41.75
N GLN A 213 53.19 31.47 -41.51
CA GLN A 213 51.85 31.84 -41.09
C GLN A 213 50.78 31.31 -42.05
N THR A 214 50.47 30.01 -42.02
CA THR A 214 49.35 29.43 -42.82
C THR A 214 48.67 28.21 -42.18
N ARG A 215 48.82 27.97 -40.86
CA ARG A 215 48.32 26.72 -40.22
C ARG A 215 47.63 26.86 -38.85
N CYS A 216 47.09 28.03 -38.50
CA CYS A 216 46.13 28.12 -37.40
C CYS A 216 44.79 28.52 -38.06
N LEU A 217 43.79 27.61 -38.06
CA LEU A 217 42.49 27.61 -38.79
C LEU A 217 42.48 26.98 -40.20
N GLN A 218 42.67 25.67 -40.27
CA GLN A 218 41.91 24.80 -41.18
C GLN A 218 41.61 23.47 -40.48
#